data_AF-A0A4R2L2E0-F1
#
_entry.id   AF-A0A4R2L2E0-F1
#
_cell.length_a   1.000
_cell.length_b   1.000
_cell.length_c   1.000
_cell.angle_alpha   90.00
_cell.angle_beta   90.00
_cell.angle_gamma   90.00
#
_symmetry.space_group_name_H-M   'P 1'
#
loop_
_entity.id
_entity.type
_entity.pdbx_description
1 polymer ?
#
loop_
_entity_poly.entity_id
_entity_poly.type
_entity_poly.pdbx_seq_one_letter_code
_entity_poly.pdbx_strand_id
1 'polypeptide(L)'
;MLKKAIIILMCLSFTCITAFAGDIPEGIMSGNQKALFIGKLTNKNSEIYTITPLTIMMGSIKQKEIKVSKFEKYYGTSDIPKNGDVLVAVLLEEGKIDNLWIFKATSSDYKTLKLKSEKHNMVKRYEKYINKGKYFEAQKRINEKTKEQIATEYIIDKGIDDYMKEVHPVSNLEKYQVYRMKDEMNIDYYFNKNVERSDIANSKNVTTELLIWKRGMVIHGPYPSKLYSLDDWDKVNYRVYIGDRKIIEQNIDKKKSLILKKEYFEDTDIELPSRIINTPETKTFEKKLKREYWWSMKDVVFEKSFKGNVLFVKLKTKRKYKEHEIQDIKKLIEEDLAVNLEQASMKIYGMNMDYLGIVLQLYEKNSKYYEETYHNGENKKYWFSEYWGNYKYFDYSEK
;
A
#
# COMPACT_ATOMS: atom_id res chain seq x y z
N MET A 1 -10.86 42.99 -28.75
CA MET A 1 -10.71 42.05 -27.62
C MET A 1 -12.02 41.74 -26.87
N LEU A 2 -13.17 42.33 -27.24
CA LEU A 2 -14.45 42.10 -26.56
C LEU A 2 -15.18 40.79 -26.97
N LYS A 3 -14.86 40.20 -28.13
CA LYS A 3 -15.54 38.99 -28.64
C LYS A 3 -15.04 37.67 -28.04
N LYS A 4 -13.85 37.64 -27.43
CA LYS A 4 -13.29 36.43 -26.78
C LYS A 4 -13.75 36.26 -25.32
N ALA A 5 -14.18 37.35 -24.66
CA ALA A 5 -14.72 37.31 -23.30
C ALA A 5 -16.13 36.72 -23.22
N ILE A 6 -16.94 36.88 -24.29
CA ILE A 6 -18.34 36.40 -24.32
C ILE A 6 -18.40 34.87 -24.43
N ILE A 7 -17.44 34.22 -25.09
CA ILE A 7 -17.40 32.75 -25.24
C ILE A 7 -16.99 32.07 -23.93
N ILE A 8 -16.14 32.70 -23.12
CA ILE A 8 -15.74 32.17 -21.80
C ILE A 8 -16.87 32.31 -20.77
N LEU A 9 -17.69 33.36 -20.87
CA LEU A 9 -18.85 33.55 -19.99
C LEU A 9 -20.02 32.60 -20.33
N MET A 10 -20.15 32.17 -21.59
CA MET A 10 -21.20 31.26 -22.02
C MET A 10 -20.92 29.79 -21.65
N CYS A 11 -19.65 29.38 -21.59
CA CYS A 11 -19.25 28.02 -21.18
C CYS A 11 -19.35 27.75 -19.67
N LEU A 12 -19.53 28.79 -18.84
CA LEU A 12 -19.72 28.66 -17.38
C LEU A 12 -21.19 28.45 -16.95
N SER A 13 -22.13 28.40 -17.91
CA SER A 13 -23.57 28.24 -17.64
C SER A 13 -24.10 26.79 -17.71
N PHE A 14 -23.22 25.80 -17.93
CA PHE A 14 -23.57 24.38 -17.97
C PHE A 14 -23.01 23.57 -16.80
N THR A 15 -22.97 24.12 -15.59
CA THR A 15 -23.07 23.27 -14.40
C THR A 15 -24.52 22.88 -14.23
N CYS A 16 -24.95 21.89 -15.02
CA CYS A 16 -26.15 21.12 -14.69
C CYS A 16 -25.89 20.49 -13.32
N ILE A 17 -26.33 21.17 -12.26
CA ILE A 17 -26.59 20.54 -10.98
C ILE A 17 -27.62 19.47 -11.31
N THR A 18 -27.16 18.22 -11.37
CA THR A 18 -28.04 17.07 -11.41
C THR A 18 -28.76 17.01 -10.07
N ALA A 19 -29.85 17.76 -9.95
CA ALA A 19 -30.82 17.56 -8.89
C ALA A 19 -31.47 16.20 -9.14
N PHE A 20 -30.92 15.13 -8.54
CA PHE A 20 -31.60 13.85 -8.44
C PHE A 20 -32.88 14.05 -7.63
N ALA A 21 -33.99 14.36 -8.33
CA ALA A 21 -35.33 14.46 -7.78
C ALA A 21 -35.92 13.08 -7.41
N GLY A 22 -35.12 12.21 -6.77
CA GLY A 22 -35.46 10.84 -6.39
C GLY A 22 -35.08 10.42 -4.96
N ASP A 23 -34.15 11.12 -4.30
CA ASP A 23 -33.39 10.56 -3.16
C ASP A 23 -33.44 11.43 -1.90
N ILE A 24 -34.63 11.57 -1.29
CA ILE A 24 -34.74 12.27 0.00
C ILE A 24 -34.34 11.36 1.19
N PRO A 25 -34.72 10.05 1.25
CA PRO A 25 -34.20 9.13 2.28
C PRO A 25 -32.72 8.77 2.08
N GLU A 26 -32.29 8.56 0.85
CA GLU A 26 -30.94 8.15 0.46
C GLU A 26 -29.95 9.31 0.62
N GLY A 27 -30.40 10.57 0.47
CA GLY A 27 -29.57 11.75 0.72
C GLY A 27 -28.96 11.78 2.13
N ILE A 28 -29.69 11.29 3.15
CA ILE A 28 -29.19 11.18 4.53
C ILE A 28 -28.16 10.04 4.67
N MET A 29 -28.20 9.02 3.81
CA MET A 29 -27.27 7.90 3.85
C MET A 29 -25.85 8.27 3.40
N SER A 30 -25.66 9.45 2.84
CA SER A 30 -24.35 9.98 2.47
C SER A 30 -23.52 10.43 3.68
N GLY A 31 -24.15 10.68 4.83
CA GLY A 31 -23.46 11.04 6.08
C GLY A 31 -23.05 12.51 6.20
N ASN A 32 -23.65 13.41 5.43
CA ASN A 32 -23.39 14.85 5.50
C ASN A 32 -23.92 15.54 6.77
N GLN A 33 -24.65 14.81 7.62
CA GLN A 33 -25.22 15.26 8.88
C GLN A 33 -24.37 14.86 10.09
N LYS A 34 -24.48 15.61 11.20
CA LYS A 34 -23.85 15.23 12.47
C LYS A 34 -24.44 13.94 13.05
N ALA A 35 -25.77 13.80 13.04
CA ALA A 35 -26.44 12.57 13.46
C ALA A 35 -27.88 12.45 12.94
N LEU A 36 -28.33 11.21 12.74
CA LEU A 36 -29.76 10.85 12.64
C LEU A 36 -30.12 10.01 13.86
N PHE A 37 -31.13 10.41 14.63
CA PHE A 37 -31.41 9.76 15.91
C PHE A 37 -32.90 9.78 16.28
N ILE A 38 -33.27 8.86 17.17
CA ILE A 38 -34.53 8.85 17.91
C ILE A 38 -34.25 9.48 19.28
N GLY A 39 -35.08 10.42 19.70
CA GLY A 39 -34.92 11.13 20.96
C GLY A 39 -36.24 11.29 21.72
N LYS A 40 -36.11 11.57 23.02
CA LYS A 40 -37.23 11.97 23.89
C LYS A 40 -37.12 13.44 24.22
N LEU A 41 -38.19 14.18 23.96
CA LEU A 41 -38.29 15.58 24.29
C LEU A 41 -38.50 15.75 25.79
N THR A 42 -37.67 16.57 26.42
CA THR A 42 -37.87 17.08 27.76
C THR A 42 -37.92 18.60 27.71
N ASN A 43 -39.00 19.17 28.23
CA ASN A 43 -39.16 20.62 28.29
C ASN A 43 -38.81 21.09 29.71
N LYS A 44 -37.65 21.73 29.86
CA LYS A 44 -37.20 22.32 31.13
C LYS A 44 -37.21 23.86 31.12
N ASN A 45 -37.35 24.53 29.97
CA ASN A 45 -37.21 25.99 29.83
C ASN A 45 -38.15 26.60 28.76
N SER A 46 -38.51 27.88 28.88
CA SER A 46 -39.45 28.59 28.01
C SER A 46 -38.97 28.81 26.57
N GLU A 47 -37.66 28.75 26.30
CA GLU A 47 -37.10 29.10 24.97
C GLU A 47 -36.32 27.98 24.27
N ILE A 48 -35.98 26.89 24.98
CA ILE A 48 -35.10 25.82 24.47
C ILE A 48 -35.74 24.46 24.72
N TYR A 49 -35.63 23.56 23.74
CA TYR A 49 -35.96 22.15 23.91
C TYR A 49 -34.73 21.34 24.27
N THR A 50 -34.87 20.45 25.24
CA THR A 50 -33.84 19.48 25.61
C THR A 50 -34.26 18.10 25.09
N ILE A 51 -33.41 17.46 24.31
CA ILE A 51 -33.71 16.16 23.72
C ILE A 51 -32.69 15.16 24.26
N THR A 52 -33.17 14.08 24.87
CA THR A 52 -32.34 12.95 25.27
C THR A 52 -32.28 11.97 24.09
N PRO A 53 -31.10 11.75 23.46
CA PRO A 53 -30.95 10.75 22.42
C PRO A 53 -31.15 9.34 22.99
N LEU A 54 -31.98 8.54 22.34
CA LEU A 54 -32.27 7.15 22.75
C LEU A 54 -31.63 6.14 21.79
N THR A 55 -31.59 6.44 20.50
CA THR A 55 -31.00 5.57 19.48
C THR A 55 -30.37 6.42 18.38
N ILE A 56 -29.09 6.20 18.11
CA ILE A 56 -28.35 6.91 17.06
C ILE A 56 -28.27 5.96 15.87
N MET A 57 -28.92 6.31 14.77
CA MET A 57 -29.00 5.49 13.56
C MET A 57 -27.87 5.80 12.58
N MET A 58 -27.42 7.05 12.54
CA MET A 58 -26.23 7.51 11.80
C MET A 58 -25.53 8.63 12.54
N GLY A 59 -24.26 8.84 12.23
CA GLY A 59 -23.40 9.86 12.83
C GLY A 59 -23.06 9.58 14.28
N SER A 60 -22.79 10.64 15.05
CA SER A 60 -22.45 10.50 16.47
C SER A 60 -22.92 11.70 17.29
N ILE A 61 -23.38 11.42 18.52
CA ILE A 61 -23.72 12.42 19.52
C ILE A 61 -22.93 12.04 20.78
N LYS A 62 -22.09 12.95 21.28
CA LYS A 62 -21.26 12.72 22.48
C LYS A 62 -21.98 13.14 23.75
N GLN A 63 -22.90 14.10 23.63
CA GLN A 63 -23.63 14.68 24.75
C GLN A 63 -24.80 13.79 25.19
N LYS A 64 -25.05 13.71 26.51
CA LYS A 64 -26.21 13.00 27.07
C LYS A 64 -27.55 13.66 26.74
N GLU A 65 -27.54 14.98 26.57
CA GLU A 65 -28.71 15.79 26.23
C GLU A 65 -28.30 16.79 25.14
N ILE A 66 -29.18 17.02 24.17
CA ILE A 66 -29.02 18.02 23.12
C ILE A 66 -29.97 19.19 23.41
N LYS A 67 -29.45 20.42 23.42
CA LYS A 67 -30.25 21.63 23.57
C LYS A 67 -30.46 22.26 22.21
N VAL A 68 -31.70 22.51 21.80
CA VAL A 68 -32.04 23.07 20.48
C VAL A 68 -33.06 24.19 20.62
N SER A 69 -33.06 25.12 19.66
CA SER A 69 -34.11 26.13 19.56
C SER A 69 -35.49 25.48 19.47
N LYS A 70 -36.49 26.10 20.10
CA LYS A 70 -37.86 25.61 19.99
C LYS A 70 -38.34 25.63 18.54
N PHE A 71 -39.03 24.57 18.17
CA PHE A 71 -39.78 24.46 16.92
C PHE A 71 -41.28 24.36 17.22
N GLU A 72 -42.10 24.92 16.35
CA GLU A 72 -43.54 25.09 16.61
C GLU A 72 -44.34 23.81 16.36
N LYS A 73 -43.92 23.00 15.39
CA LYS A 73 -44.62 21.80 14.95
C LYS A 73 -43.68 20.71 14.44
N TYR A 74 -44.13 19.47 14.51
CA TYR A 74 -43.46 18.36 13.82
C TYR A 74 -43.76 18.40 12.32
N TYR A 75 -42.78 17.98 11.52
CA TYR A 75 -42.90 17.92 10.08
C TYR A 75 -44.11 17.09 9.64
N GLY A 76 -44.93 17.66 8.75
CA GLY A 76 -46.10 16.98 8.18
C GLY A 76 -47.28 16.79 9.14
N THR A 77 -47.35 17.56 10.23
CA THR A 77 -48.46 17.57 11.21
C THR A 77 -48.74 18.99 11.71
N SER A 78 -49.89 19.19 12.36
CA SER A 78 -50.17 20.36 13.21
C SER A 78 -49.87 20.15 14.69
N ASP A 79 -49.19 19.05 15.06
CA ASP A 79 -48.89 18.73 16.47
C ASP A 79 -47.83 19.66 17.04
N ILE A 80 -48.16 20.29 18.18
CA ILE A 80 -47.22 21.10 18.97
C ILE A 80 -46.37 20.17 19.86
N PRO A 81 -45.03 20.32 19.92
CA PRO A 81 -44.17 19.50 20.75
C PRO A 81 -44.49 19.58 22.25
N LYS A 82 -44.61 18.43 22.91
CA LYS A 82 -44.93 18.32 24.34
C LYS A 82 -43.87 17.54 25.11
N ASN A 83 -43.74 17.86 26.40
CA ASN A 83 -42.85 17.13 27.28
C ASN A 83 -43.18 15.63 27.26
N GLY A 84 -42.16 14.80 27.03
CA GLY A 84 -42.29 13.35 26.93
C GLY A 84 -42.52 12.82 25.51
N ASP A 85 -42.73 13.68 24.51
CA ASP A 85 -42.88 13.24 23.11
C ASP A 85 -41.62 12.51 22.62
N VAL A 86 -41.82 11.42 21.88
CA VAL A 86 -40.75 10.73 21.15
C VAL A 86 -40.68 11.30 19.74
N LEU A 87 -39.47 11.51 19.24
CA LEU A 87 -39.24 12.11 17.93
C LEU A 87 -38.07 11.46 17.19
N VAL A 88 -38.10 11.55 15.85
CA VAL A 88 -36.96 11.27 14.98
C VAL A 88 -36.42 12.58 14.45
N ALA A 89 -35.13 12.82 14.62
CA ALA A 89 -34.47 14.06 14.23
C ALA A 89 -33.14 13.86 13.49
N VAL A 90 -32.86 14.77 12.55
CA VAL A 90 -31.51 14.96 11.98
C VAL A 90 -30.85 16.15 12.64
N LEU A 91 -29.73 15.90 13.33
CA LEU A 91 -28.84 16.93 13.84
C LEU A 91 -27.86 17.32 12.74
N LEU A 92 -27.86 18.59 12.34
CA LEU A 92 -26.92 19.12 11.34
C LEU A 92 -25.57 19.46 12.01
N GLU A 93 -25.64 20.18 13.12
CA GLU A 93 -24.51 20.66 13.92
C GLU A 93 -24.95 20.84 15.38
N GLU A 94 -24.07 21.29 16.28
CA GLU A 94 -24.47 21.50 17.69
C GLU A 94 -25.59 22.52 17.81
N GLY A 95 -26.67 22.12 18.50
CA GLY A 95 -27.81 22.98 18.77
C GLY A 95 -28.80 23.17 17.61
N LYS A 96 -28.55 22.57 16.45
CA LYS A 96 -29.38 22.80 15.25
C LYS A 96 -29.86 21.50 14.60
N ILE A 97 -31.17 21.33 14.59
CA ILE A 97 -31.87 20.23 13.93
C ILE A 97 -32.42 20.71 12.59
N ASP A 98 -32.43 19.83 11.61
CA ASP A 98 -33.09 20.07 10.33
C ASP A 98 -34.62 20.06 10.49
N ASN A 99 -35.27 21.21 10.27
CA ASN A 99 -36.72 21.38 10.37
C ASN A 99 -37.51 20.48 9.40
N LEU A 100 -36.89 20.00 8.32
CA LEU A 100 -37.51 19.06 7.37
C LEU A 100 -37.41 17.60 7.85
N TRP A 101 -36.64 17.36 8.90
CA TRP A 101 -36.37 16.05 9.49
C TRP A 101 -36.64 16.06 11.00
N ILE A 102 -37.82 16.55 11.42
CA ILE A 102 -38.29 16.47 12.82
C ILE A 102 -39.68 15.84 12.85
N PHE A 103 -39.74 14.54 13.08
CA PHE A 103 -41.00 13.79 13.05
C PHE A 103 -41.41 13.38 14.46
N LYS A 104 -42.72 13.45 14.75
CA LYS A 104 -43.27 12.81 15.94
C LYS A 104 -43.36 11.31 15.73
N ALA A 105 -42.89 10.54 16.70
CA ALA A 105 -42.89 9.08 16.66
C ALA A 105 -43.78 8.49 17.75
N THR A 106 -44.36 7.32 17.48
CA THR A 106 -45.21 6.60 18.45
C THR A 106 -44.40 5.82 19.51
N SER A 107 -43.14 5.52 19.23
CA SER A 107 -42.28 4.64 20.04
C SER A 107 -40.81 5.00 19.87
N SER A 108 -39.98 4.63 20.84
CA SER A 108 -38.53 4.75 20.76
C SER A 108 -37.84 3.56 20.08
N ASP A 109 -38.56 2.45 19.87
CA ASP A 109 -38.03 1.29 19.14
C ASP A 109 -38.11 1.52 17.63
N TYR A 110 -36.95 1.62 16.99
CA TYR A 110 -36.83 1.89 15.57
C TYR A 110 -37.53 0.85 14.69
N LYS A 111 -37.73 -0.40 15.16
CA LYS A 111 -38.35 -1.46 14.33
C LYS A 111 -39.87 -1.30 14.21
N THR A 112 -40.49 -0.74 15.25
CA THR A 112 -41.95 -0.72 15.43
C THR A 112 -42.52 0.70 15.48
N LEU A 113 -41.68 1.73 15.51
CA LEU A 113 -42.14 3.12 15.49
C LEU A 113 -42.96 3.42 14.23
N LYS A 114 -43.91 4.32 14.41
CA LYS A 114 -44.66 4.97 13.34
C LYS A 114 -44.41 6.47 13.39
N LEU A 115 -44.21 7.07 12.23
CA LEU A 115 -44.06 8.51 12.11
C LEU A 115 -45.44 9.13 11.88
N LYS A 116 -45.85 10.05 12.75
CA LYS A 116 -47.13 10.74 12.61
C LYS A 116 -47.02 11.73 11.45
N SER A 117 -47.92 11.61 10.47
CA SER A 117 -48.07 12.58 9.37
C SER A 117 -49.49 12.56 8.85
N GLU A 118 -50.03 13.74 8.54
CA GLU A 118 -51.43 13.89 8.14
C GLU A 118 -51.66 13.57 6.66
N LYS A 119 -50.72 13.85 5.74
CA LYS A 119 -50.94 13.66 4.29
C LYS A 119 -49.71 13.33 3.41
N HIS A 120 -48.54 12.97 3.97
CA HIS A 120 -47.32 12.81 3.16
C HIS A 120 -46.87 11.36 2.93
N ASN A 121 -47.00 10.87 1.69
CA ASN A 121 -46.46 9.56 1.26
C ASN A 121 -44.95 9.40 1.53
N MET A 122 -44.19 10.49 1.52
CA MET A 122 -42.75 10.49 1.82
C MET A 122 -42.43 10.07 3.26
N VAL A 123 -43.29 10.40 4.22
CA VAL A 123 -43.06 10.04 5.64
C VAL A 123 -43.13 8.54 5.84
N LYS A 124 -44.03 7.85 5.10
CA LYS A 124 -44.09 6.38 5.08
C LYS A 124 -42.81 5.76 4.49
N ARG A 125 -42.15 6.43 3.53
CA ARG A 125 -40.87 5.96 2.97
C ARG A 125 -39.75 6.08 4.01
N TYR A 126 -39.67 7.19 4.75
CA TYR A 126 -38.71 7.34 5.87
C TYR A 126 -38.94 6.30 6.96
N GLU A 127 -40.19 6.11 7.39
CA GLU A 127 -40.57 5.08 8.36
C GLU A 127 -40.09 3.69 7.91
N LYS A 128 -40.35 3.31 6.64
CA LYS A 128 -39.89 2.03 6.09
C LYS A 128 -38.36 1.89 6.13
N TYR A 129 -37.61 2.96 5.90
CA TYR A 129 -36.14 2.94 5.90
C TYR A 129 -35.58 2.82 7.32
N ILE A 130 -36.17 3.54 8.26
CA ILE A 130 -35.89 3.43 9.69
C ILE A 130 -36.16 2.01 10.17
N ASN A 131 -37.37 1.49 9.97
CA ASN A 131 -37.80 0.20 10.51
C ASN A 131 -37.02 -0.98 9.90
N LYS A 132 -36.55 -0.85 8.65
CA LYS A 132 -35.64 -1.82 8.02
C LYS A 132 -34.17 -1.69 8.43
N GLY A 133 -33.82 -0.69 9.24
CA GLY A 133 -32.46 -0.45 9.70
C GLY A 133 -31.49 0.04 8.61
N LYS A 134 -31.99 0.61 7.50
CA LYS A 134 -31.15 0.99 6.35
C LYS A 134 -30.12 2.07 6.67
N TYR A 135 -30.42 2.92 7.64
CA TYR A 135 -29.51 3.95 8.13
C TYR A 135 -28.32 3.36 8.92
N PHE A 136 -28.54 2.31 9.70
CA PHE A 136 -27.44 1.58 10.36
C PHE A 136 -26.53 0.89 9.34
N GLU A 137 -27.11 0.25 8.32
CA GLU A 137 -26.33 -0.34 7.21
C GLU A 137 -25.49 0.72 6.48
N ALA A 138 -26.07 1.89 6.23
CA ALA A 138 -25.36 3.00 5.59
C ALA A 138 -24.19 3.51 6.45
N GLN A 139 -24.40 3.70 7.76
CA GLN A 139 -23.34 4.10 8.67
C GLN A 139 -22.21 3.06 8.74
N LYS A 140 -22.55 1.76 8.71
CA LYS A 140 -21.55 0.68 8.67
C LYS A 140 -20.69 0.77 7.41
N ARG A 141 -21.30 0.96 6.23
CA ARG A 141 -20.58 1.14 4.97
C ARG A 141 -19.68 2.38 4.96
N ILE A 142 -20.15 3.49 5.54
CA ILE A 142 -19.32 4.70 5.71
C ILE A 142 -18.11 4.37 6.59
N ASN A 143 -18.33 3.75 7.76
CA ASN A 143 -17.25 3.40 8.68
C ASN A 143 -16.21 2.45 8.06
N GLU A 144 -16.64 1.50 7.22
CA GLU A 144 -15.75 0.57 6.50
C GLU A 144 -14.93 1.29 5.43
N LYS A 145 -15.58 2.12 4.58
CA LYS A 145 -14.87 2.95 3.58
C LYS A 145 -13.90 3.93 4.23
N THR A 146 -14.29 4.54 5.34
CA THR A 146 -13.44 5.46 6.10
C THR A 146 -12.27 4.74 6.77
N LYS A 147 -12.43 3.48 7.22
CA LYS A 147 -11.30 2.66 7.70
C LYS A 147 -10.30 2.31 6.59
N GLU A 148 -10.77 2.05 5.37
CA GLU A 148 -9.89 1.81 4.22
C GLU A 148 -9.22 3.10 3.71
N GLN A 149 -9.92 4.24 3.70
CA GLN A 149 -9.37 5.52 3.24
C GLN A 149 -8.46 6.22 4.27
N ILE A 150 -8.68 6.05 5.57
CA ILE A 150 -7.77 6.58 6.62
C ILE A 150 -6.46 5.78 6.69
N ALA A 151 -6.40 4.57 6.14
CA ALA A 151 -5.21 3.73 6.25
C ALA A 151 -4.09 4.10 5.28
N THR A 152 -4.37 4.78 4.16
CA THR A 152 -3.38 5.02 3.09
C THR A 152 -3.35 6.48 2.63
N GLU A 153 -2.24 7.17 2.87
CA GLU A 153 -2.01 8.56 2.44
C GLU A 153 -0.96 8.60 1.33
N TYR A 154 -1.34 9.00 0.11
CA TYR A 154 -0.42 9.11 -1.02
C TYR A 154 0.41 10.40 -0.95
N ILE A 155 1.72 10.25 -1.12
CA ILE A 155 2.68 11.37 -1.11
C ILE A 155 3.03 11.71 -2.56
N ILE A 156 2.57 12.88 -3.00
CA ILE A 156 2.86 13.42 -4.33
C ILE A 156 3.95 14.50 -4.21
N ASP A 157 4.98 14.38 -5.04
CA ASP A 157 6.02 15.37 -5.27
C ASP A 157 6.22 15.58 -6.77
N LYS A 158 6.28 16.84 -7.21
CA LYS A 158 6.35 17.19 -8.63
C LYS A 158 7.78 17.16 -9.20
N GLY A 159 8.80 17.22 -8.35
CA GLY A 159 10.21 17.23 -8.77
C GLY A 159 10.83 15.83 -8.84
N ILE A 160 10.12 14.79 -8.39
CA ILE A 160 10.65 13.42 -8.37
C ILE A 160 10.92 12.91 -9.78
N ASP A 161 10.08 13.27 -10.74
CA ASP A 161 10.24 12.86 -12.14
C ASP A 161 11.49 13.48 -12.76
N ASP A 162 11.78 14.75 -12.48
CA ASP A 162 12.97 15.43 -13.00
C ASP A 162 14.25 14.87 -12.35
N TYR A 163 14.22 14.63 -11.04
CA TYR A 163 15.34 14.01 -10.33
C TYR A 163 15.64 12.59 -10.83
N MET A 164 14.60 11.79 -11.08
CA MET A 164 14.71 10.46 -11.68
C MET A 164 15.11 10.48 -13.15
N LYS A 165 15.04 11.62 -13.84
CA LYS A 165 15.54 11.77 -15.22
C LYS A 165 16.98 12.27 -15.26
N GLU A 166 17.33 13.21 -14.39
CA GLU A 166 18.60 13.94 -14.46
C GLU A 166 19.70 13.34 -13.56
N VAL A 167 19.33 12.86 -12.37
CA VAL A 167 20.30 12.41 -11.36
C VAL A 167 20.40 10.89 -11.32
N HIS A 168 19.27 10.20 -11.24
CA HIS A 168 19.20 8.74 -11.20
C HIS A 168 18.27 8.21 -12.30
N PRO A 169 18.69 8.22 -13.58
CA PRO A 169 17.89 7.79 -14.73
C PRO A 169 17.21 6.44 -14.53
N VAL A 170 15.88 6.39 -14.65
CA VAL A 170 15.06 5.16 -14.60
C VAL A 170 14.18 5.04 -15.84
N SER A 171 14.78 4.66 -16.96
CA SER A 171 14.21 4.77 -18.30
C SER A 171 12.99 3.87 -18.54
N ASN A 172 12.91 2.74 -17.84
CA ASN A 172 11.86 1.73 -18.03
C ASN A 172 10.73 1.78 -16.99
N LEU A 173 10.65 2.87 -16.21
CA LEU A 173 9.65 3.07 -15.16
C LEU A 173 8.30 3.46 -15.79
N GLU A 174 7.25 2.67 -15.54
CA GLU A 174 5.89 2.96 -16.00
C GLU A 174 5.11 3.77 -14.97
N LYS A 175 5.34 3.47 -13.68
CA LYS A 175 4.61 4.08 -12.58
C LYS A 175 5.44 4.04 -11.31
N TYR A 176 5.30 5.09 -10.50
CA TYR A 176 5.91 5.20 -9.19
C TYR A 176 4.88 5.71 -8.17
N GLN A 177 4.87 5.11 -6.98
CA GLN A 177 3.95 5.51 -5.92
C GLN A 177 4.66 5.55 -4.58
N VAL A 178 4.45 6.63 -3.84
CA VAL A 178 4.79 6.72 -2.42
C VAL A 178 3.53 6.89 -1.63
N TYR A 179 3.38 6.09 -0.58
CA TYR A 179 2.27 6.25 0.34
C TYR A 179 2.61 5.80 1.75
N ARG A 180 2.01 6.48 2.72
CA ARG A 180 1.99 6.06 4.11
C ARG A 180 0.89 5.05 4.30
N MET A 181 1.19 3.95 4.99
CA MET A 181 0.19 3.08 5.58
C MET A 181 0.51 2.85 7.05
N LYS A 182 -0.31 3.41 7.95
CA LYS A 182 -0.02 3.48 9.41
C LYS A 182 1.34 4.14 9.68
N ASP A 183 2.31 3.42 10.24
CA ASP A 183 3.66 3.92 10.58
C ASP A 183 4.73 3.47 9.56
N GLU A 184 4.28 2.95 8.40
CA GLU A 184 5.14 2.43 7.35
C GLU A 184 5.05 3.30 6.10
N MET A 185 6.20 3.72 5.60
CA MET A 185 6.32 4.37 4.30
C MET A 185 6.54 3.31 3.22
N ASN A 186 5.69 3.28 2.21
CA ASN A 186 5.74 2.34 1.12
C ASN A 186 6.12 3.06 -0.16
N ILE A 187 7.07 2.49 -0.89
CA ILE A 187 7.65 3.05 -2.10
C ILE A 187 7.65 1.97 -3.17
N ASP A 188 6.77 2.13 -4.15
CA ASP A 188 6.51 1.13 -5.18
C ASP A 188 6.97 1.66 -6.54
N TYR A 189 7.89 0.93 -7.17
CA TYR A 189 8.33 1.15 -8.53
C TYR A 189 7.76 0.05 -9.43
N TYR A 190 7.09 0.45 -10.51
CA TYR A 190 6.52 -0.44 -11.50
C TYR A 190 7.25 -0.25 -12.82
N PHE A 191 8.01 -1.26 -13.23
CA PHE A 191 8.76 -1.25 -14.48
C PHE A 191 8.12 -2.12 -15.54
N ASN A 192 8.40 -1.77 -16.80
CA ASN A 192 8.07 -2.63 -17.93
C ASN A 192 9.08 -3.82 -18.02
N LYS A 193 8.80 -4.76 -18.92
CA LYS A 193 9.62 -5.97 -19.13
C LYS A 193 11.04 -5.73 -19.65
N ASN A 194 11.33 -4.54 -20.17
CA ASN A 194 12.64 -4.16 -20.68
C ASN A 194 13.54 -3.53 -19.60
N VAL A 195 13.09 -3.54 -18.34
CA VAL A 195 13.86 -2.98 -17.21
C VAL A 195 15.29 -3.48 -17.18
N GLU A 196 16.22 -2.56 -17.00
CA GLU A 196 17.63 -2.85 -16.86
C GLU A 196 18.03 -2.94 -15.38
N ARG A 197 19.19 -3.55 -15.13
CA ARG A 197 19.75 -3.63 -13.78
C ARG A 197 20.07 -2.23 -13.22
N SER A 198 20.47 -1.30 -14.08
CA SER A 198 20.72 0.11 -13.77
C SER A 198 19.45 0.81 -13.27
N ASP A 199 18.29 0.58 -13.89
CA ASP A 199 17.01 1.15 -13.45
C ASP A 199 16.65 0.74 -12.01
N ILE A 200 16.86 -0.54 -11.68
CA ILE A 200 16.60 -1.07 -10.33
C ILE A 200 17.62 -0.54 -9.32
N ALA A 201 18.89 -0.40 -9.71
CA ALA A 201 19.91 0.21 -8.87
C ALA A 201 19.59 1.70 -8.60
N ASN A 202 19.20 2.43 -9.62
CA ASN A 202 18.90 3.86 -9.55
C ASN A 202 17.64 4.13 -8.72
N SER A 203 16.56 3.36 -8.88
CA SER A 203 15.37 3.47 -8.02
C SER A 203 15.66 3.18 -6.54
N LYS A 204 16.56 2.23 -6.26
CA LYS A 204 17.06 1.99 -4.90
C LYS A 204 17.88 3.16 -4.36
N ASN A 205 18.72 3.79 -5.19
CA ASN A 205 19.49 4.97 -4.81
C ASN A 205 18.56 6.15 -4.50
N VAL A 206 17.59 6.44 -5.37
CA VAL A 206 16.55 7.45 -5.15
C VAL A 206 15.85 7.23 -3.80
N THR A 207 15.43 6.00 -3.51
CA THR A 207 14.81 5.66 -2.22
C THR A 207 15.76 5.88 -1.05
N THR A 208 17.02 5.47 -1.19
CA THR A 208 18.01 5.56 -0.10
C THR A 208 18.40 7.01 0.20
N GLU A 209 18.74 7.78 -0.83
CA GLU A 209 19.21 9.15 -0.72
C GLU A 209 18.10 10.09 -0.23
N LEU A 210 16.92 10.03 -0.86
CA LEU A 210 15.84 10.99 -0.55
C LEU A 210 15.10 10.67 0.75
N LEU A 211 14.95 9.39 1.10
CA LEU A 211 13.99 8.98 2.14
C LEU A 211 14.65 8.32 3.36
N ILE A 212 15.91 7.90 3.27
CA ILE A 212 16.62 7.22 4.37
C ILE A 212 17.73 8.09 4.95
N TRP A 213 18.61 8.66 4.11
CA TRP A 213 19.74 9.47 4.56
C TRP A 213 19.37 10.93 4.82
N LYS A 214 18.45 11.14 5.78
CA LYS A 214 17.92 12.45 6.21
C LYS A 214 18.91 13.32 7.03
N ARG A 215 20.20 12.99 7.12
CA ARG A 215 21.13 13.67 8.05
C ARG A 215 22.22 14.49 7.35
N GLY A 216 22.04 15.81 7.37
CA GLY A 216 23.14 16.78 7.31
C GLY A 216 23.61 17.23 5.94
N MET A 217 23.17 16.60 4.85
CA MET A 217 23.38 17.15 3.50
C MET A 217 22.16 17.96 3.10
N VAL A 218 22.38 19.22 2.69
CA VAL A 218 21.37 20.00 1.98
C VAL A 218 21.16 19.31 0.63
N ILE A 219 20.24 18.36 0.57
CA ILE A 219 19.87 17.72 -0.69
C ILE A 219 18.94 18.70 -1.40
N HIS A 220 19.45 19.40 -2.40
CA HIS A 220 18.61 20.06 -3.40
C HIS A 220 17.95 18.96 -4.24
N GLY A 221 16.82 18.44 -3.76
CA GLY A 221 16.10 17.35 -4.40
C GLY A 221 14.60 17.38 -4.07
N PRO A 222 13.80 16.53 -4.72
CA PRO A 222 12.36 16.41 -4.47
C PRO A 222 12.05 16.07 -3.01
N TYR A 223 10.83 16.38 -2.58
CA TYR A 223 10.29 16.29 -1.21
C TYR A 223 10.82 17.28 -0.16
N PRO A 224 11.39 18.46 -0.49
CA PRO A 224 12.06 19.28 0.51
C PRO A 224 11.09 19.75 1.61
N SER A 225 9.95 20.35 1.26
CA SER A 225 9.00 20.90 2.25
C SER A 225 8.20 19.84 3.01
N LYS A 226 8.00 18.65 2.44
CA LYS A 226 7.28 17.55 3.12
C LYS A 226 8.20 16.73 4.00
N LEU A 227 9.44 16.44 3.60
CA LEU A 227 10.41 15.68 4.41
C LEU A 227 10.74 16.35 5.76
N TYR A 228 10.72 17.69 5.82
CA TYR A 228 10.96 18.42 7.08
C TYR A 228 9.80 18.34 8.08
N SER A 229 8.59 17.96 7.65
CA SER A 229 7.46 17.64 8.56
C SER A 229 7.27 16.13 8.77
N LEU A 230 8.13 15.28 8.18
CA LEU A 230 8.10 13.82 8.37
C LEU A 230 8.93 13.43 9.60
N ASP A 231 8.44 13.79 10.78
CA ASP A 231 8.83 13.08 12.00
C ASP A 231 8.15 11.69 12.00
N ASP A 232 8.98 10.68 12.28
CA ASP A 232 8.67 9.27 12.60
C ASP A 232 8.02 8.37 11.54
N TRP A 233 8.86 7.86 10.63
CA TRP A 233 8.64 6.55 10.01
C TRP A 233 9.55 5.53 10.65
N ASP A 234 9.00 4.56 11.37
CA ASP A 234 9.78 3.45 11.91
C ASP A 234 10.21 2.49 10.82
N LYS A 235 9.47 2.44 9.70
CA LYS A 235 9.74 1.49 8.61
C LYS A 235 9.58 2.10 7.23
N VAL A 236 10.46 1.68 6.32
CA VAL A 236 10.41 2.00 4.90
C VAL A 236 10.43 0.71 4.09
N ASN A 237 9.40 0.51 3.28
CA ASN A 237 9.24 -0.67 2.41
C ASN A 237 9.50 -0.23 0.97
N TYR A 238 10.64 -0.65 0.41
CA TYR A 238 10.97 -0.47 -1.00
C TYR A 238 10.52 -1.69 -1.79
N ARG A 239 9.72 -1.52 -2.84
CA ARG A 239 9.23 -2.63 -3.66
C ARG A 239 9.36 -2.34 -5.14
N VAL A 240 9.75 -3.37 -5.87
CA VAL A 240 9.89 -3.34 -7.33
C VAL A 240 8.95 -4.36 -7.93
N TYR A 241 8.17 -3.93 -8.90
CA TYR A 241 7.27 -4.73 -9.70
C TYR A 241 7.71 -4.68 -11.16
N ILE A 242 7.62 -5.82 -11.86
CA ILE A 242 7.72 -5.89 -13.32
C ILE A 242 6.38 -6.40 -13.83
N GLY A 243 5.62 -5.54 -14.52
CA GLY A 243 4.18 -5.73 -14.68
C GLY A 243 3.50 -5.85 -13.31
N ASP A 244 2.70 -6.90 -13.11
CA ASP A 244 1.99 -7.14 -11.84
C ASP A 244 2.77 -8.00 -10.83
N ARG A 245 3.97 -8.49 -11.20
CA ARG A 245 4.74 -9.42 -10.37
C ARG A 245 5.74 -8.65 -9.49
N LYS A 246 5.67 -8.84 -8.17
CA LYS A 246 6.65 -8.29 -7.21
C LYS A 246 7.97 -9.02 -7.34
N ILE A 247 9.01 -8.31 -7.73
CA ILE A 247 10.35 -8.87 -7.97
C ILE A 247 11.27 -8.62 -6.79
N ILE A 248 11.18 -7.46 -6.15
CA ILE A 248 12.00 -7.09 -4.99
C ILE A 248 11.11 -6.53 -3.91
N GLU A 249 11.42 -6.86 -2.66
CA GLU A 249 10.96 -6.15 -1.49
C GLU A 249 12.12 -5.96 -0.52
N GLN A 250 12.30 -4.75 -0.03
CA GLN A 250 13.30 -4.43 0.98
C GLN A 250 12.64 -3.61 2.08
N ASN A 251 12.47 -4.23 3.25
CA ASN A 251 11.93 -3.58 4.43
C ASN A 251 13.09 -3.06 5.28
N ILE A 252 13.01 -1.80 5.68
CA ILE A 252 14.06 -1.09 6.38
C ILE A 252 13.47 -0.53 7.67
N ASP A 253 13.87 -1.09 8.81
CA ASP A 253 13.45 -0.63 10.14
C ASP A 253 14.49 0.38 10.68
N LYS A 254 14.00 1.56 11.07
CA LYS A 254 14.77 2.72 11.55
C LYS A 254 14.80 2.85 13.08
N LYS A 255 14.32 1.85 13.84
CA LYS A 255 14.33 1.89 15.32
C LYS A 255 15.65 2.44 15.88
N LYS A 256 15.56 3.21 16.96
CA LYS A 256 16.56 4.08 17.65
C LYS A 256 18.05 3.63 17.73
N SER A 257 18.43 2.41 17.34
CA SER A 257 19.82 2.03 17.15
C SER A 257 20.33 2.52 15.79
N LEU A 258 21.63 2.80 15.69
CA LEU A 258 22.31 3.17 14.43
C LEU A 258 22.32 2.04 13.38
N ILE A 259 21.66 0.91 13.64
CA ILE A 259 21.71 -0.30 12.82
C ILE A 259 20.39 -0.43 12.06
N LEU A 260 20.43 -0.12 10.76
CA LEU A 260 19.31 -0.38 9.85
C LEU A 260 19.11 -1.89 9.72
N LYS A 261 18.03 -2.42 10.32
CA LYS A 261 17.62 -3.81 10.03
C LYS A 261 17.01 -3.82 8.63
N LYS A 262 17.59 -4.62 7.74
CA LYS A 262 17.12 -4.79 6.36
C LYS A 262 16.64 -6.22 6.18
N GLU A 263 15.38 -6.38 5.82
CA GLU A 263 14.84 -7.64 5.33
C GLU A 263 14.66 -7.51 3.83
N TYR A 264 15.30 -8.41 3.09
CA TYR A 264 15.33 -8.43 1.64
C TYR A 264 14.58 -9.66 1.15
N PHE A 265 13.83 -9.48 0.07
CA PHE A 265 13.24 -10.52 -0.73
C PHE A 265 13.51 -10.20 -2.21
N GLU A 266 13.83 -11.23 -2.96
CA GLU A 266 13.95 -11.20 -4.42
C GLU A 266 13.32 -12.47 -4.99
N ASP A 267 12.40 -12.29 -5.94
CA ASP A 267 11.78 -13.38 -6.69
C ASP A 267 12.77 -13.88 -7.75
N THR A 268 13.26 -15.10 -7.57
CA THR A 268 14.27 -15.74 -8.43
C THR A 268 13.68 -16.82 -9.32
N ASP A 269 12.38 -17.12 -9.19
CA ASP A 269 11.73 -18.17 -9.98
C ASP A 269 11.37 -17.66 -11.39
N ILE A 270 11.45 -16.35 -11.63
CA ILE A 270 11.37 -15.74 -12.95
C ILE A 270 12.76 -15.44 -13.51
N GLU A 271 12.98 -15.83 -14.76
CA GLU A 271 14.17 -15.45 -15.52
C GLU A 271 13.95 -14.06 -16.12
N LEU A 272 14.83 -13.13 -15.77
CA LEU A 272 14.77 -11.75 -16.23
C LEU A 272 16.01 -11.46 -17.08
N PRO A 273 15.86 -10.95 -18.32
CA PRO A 273 17.00 -10.62 -19.17
C PRO A 273 18.03 -9.73 -18.48
N SER A 274 17.60 -8.80 -17.63
CA SER A 274 18.45 -7.88 -16.87
C SER A 274 19.27 -8.53 -15.75
N ARG A 275 19.02 -9.80 -15.43
CA ARG A 275 19.85 -10.58 -14.50
C ARG A 275 20.84 -11.48 -15.22
N ILE A 276 20.57 -11.86 -16.47
CA ILE A 276 21.36 -12.87 -17.17
C ILE A 276 22.79 -12.36 -17.36
N ILE A 277 23.76 -13.17 -16.97
CA ILE A 277 25.18 -12.89 -17.20
C ILE A 277 25.81 -13.94 -18.11
N ASN A 278 26.82 -13.52 -18.88
CA ASN A 278 27.48 -14.39 -19.84
C ASN A 278 28.98 -14.08 -19.91
N THR A 279 29.67 -14.25 -18.79
CA THR A 279 31.11 -14.00 -18.64
C THR A 279 31.95 -15.20 -19.14
N PRO A 280 33.26 -15.02 -19.42
CA PRO A 280 34.14 -16.14 -19.79
C PRO A 280 34.16 -17.28 -18.78
N GLU A 281 34.11 -16.98 -17.48
CA GLU A 281 34.12 -17.94 -16.38
C GLU A 281 32.85 -18.80 -16.40
N THR A 282 31.67 -18.16 -16.49
CA THR A 282 30.37 -18.86 -16.56
C THR A 282 30.25 -19.73 -17.81
N LYS A 283 30.70 -19.26 -18.98
CA LYS A 283 30.74 -20.07 -20.22
C LYS A 283 31.64 -21.29 -20.10
N THR A 284 32.79 -21.14 -19.45
CA THR A 284 33.76 -22.23 -19.28
C THR A 284 33.19 -23.31 -18.36
N PHE A 285 32.59 -22.88 -17.25
CA PHE A 285 31.92 -23.77 -16.31
C PHE A 285 30.70 -24.47 -16.95
N GLU A 286 29.87 -23.74 -17.71
CA GLU A 286 28.75 -24.30 -18.46
C GLU A 286 29.18 -25.45 -19.38
N LYS A 287 30.28 -25.28 -20.12
CA LYS A 287 30.83 -26.33 -20.99
C LYS A 287 31.25 -27.57 -20.21
N LYS A 288 31.85 -27.40 -19.02
CA LYS A 288 32.24 -28.53 -18.15
C LYS A 288 31.01 -29.28 -17.65
N LEU A 289 30.01 -28.56 -17.11
CA LEU A 289 28.74 -29.15 -16.69
C LEU A 289 28.04 -29.90 -17.82
N LYS A 290 27.92 -29.26 -19.00
CA LYS A 290 27.28 -29.87 -20.17
C LYS A 290 28.04 -31.09 -20.66
N ARG A 291 29.36 -31.17 -20.52
CA ARG A 291 30.15 -32.35 -20.88
C ARG A 291 29.87 -33.54 -19.94
N GLU A 292 29.81 -33.28 -18.64
CA GLU A 292 29.67 -34.31 -17.62
C GLU A 292 28.22 -34.83 -17.50
N TYR A 293 27.26 -33.92 -17.64
CA TYR A 293 25.83 -34.20 -17.46
C TYR A 293 25.01 -34.06 -18.75
N TRP A 294 25.64 -34.21 -19.93
CA TRP A 294 25.02 -33.98 -21.24
C TRP A 294 23.69 -34.71 -21.46
N TRP A 295 23.56 -35.91 -20.89
CA TRP A 295 22.41 -36.79 -21.07
C TRP A 295 21.17 -36.31 -20.30
N SER A 296 21.36 -35.68 -19.14
CA SER A 296 20.30 -35.22 -18.23
C SER A 296 20.07 -33.70 -18.27
N MET A 297 21.07 -32.91 -18.64
CA MET A 297 21.00 -31.45 -18.67
C MET A 297 20.18 -30.96 -19.87
N LYS A 298 19.29 -29.99 -19.65
CA LYS A 298 18.59 -29.26 -20.72
C LYS A 298 19.21 -27.90 -20.96
N ASP A 299 19.42 -27.16 -19.87
CA ASP A 299 19.81 -25.75 -19.92
C ASP A 299 20.54 -25.34 -18.65
N VAL A 300 21.37 -24.31 -18.77
CA VAL A 300 22.15 -23.73 -17.68
C VAL A 300 22.04 -22.21 -17.80
N VAL A 301 21.50 -21.57 -16.77
CA VAL A 301 21.30 -20.11 -16.75
C VAL A 301 22.04 -19.51 -15.57
N PHE A 302 22.79 -18.45 -15.83
CA PHE A 302 23.50 -17.67 -14.81
C PHE A 302 22.82 -16.32 -14.64
N GLU A 303 22.44 -15.98 -13.42
CA GLU A 303 21.77 -14.72 -13.11
C GLU A 303 22.45 -13.99 -11.95
N LYS A 304 22.70 -12.69 -12.08
CA LYS A 304 23.17 -11.86 -10.97
C LYS A 304 21.96 -11.28 -10.21
N SER A 305 21.90 -11.54 -8.91
CA SER A 305 20.89 -10.96 -8.00
C SER A 305 20.88 -9.43 -8.08
N PHE A 306 19.73 -8.79 -7.91
CA PHE A 306 19.67 -7.34 -7.74
C PHE A 306 20.30 -6.88 -6.42
N LYS A 307 20.43 -7.76 -5.41
CA LYS A 307 21.25 -7.53 -4.21
C LYS A 307 22.73 -7.28 -4.56
N GLY A 308 23.24 -7.95 -5.61
CA GLY A 308 24.49 -7.64 -6.29
C GLY A 308 25.65 -8.58 -6.05
N ASN A 309 25.86 -9.06 -4.82
CA ASN A 309 26.98 -9.92 -4.45
C ASN A 309 26.67 -11.43 -4.53
N VAL A 310 25.55 -11.79 -5.17
CA VAL A 310 25.05 -13.17 -5.28
C VAL A 310 24.77 -13.53 -6.73
N LEU A 311 25.29 -14.69 -7.14
CA LEU A 311 25.09 -15.34 -8.43
C LEU A 311 24.15 -16.53 -8.28
N PHE A 312 23.20 -16.70 -9.20
CA PHE A 312 22.42 -17.93 -9.35
C PHE A 312 22.99 -18.79 -10.46
N VAL A 313 23.12 -20.07 -10.18
CA VAL A 313 23.41 -21.14 -11.13
C VAL A 313 22.15 -21.99 -11.24
N LYS A 314 21.35 -21.76 -12.28
CA LYS A 314 20.09 -22.48 -12.50
C LYS A 314 20.32 -23.60 -13.49
N LEU A 315 20.17 -24.84 -13.03
CA LEU A 315 20.32 -26.04 -13.88
C LEU A 315 18.93 -26.60 -14.18
N LYS A 316 18.52 -26.56 -15.44
CA LYS A 316 17.27 -27.19 -15.91
C LYS A 316 17.58 -28.58 -16.41
N THR A 317 16.92 -29.58 -15.85
CA THR A 317 17.22 -30.99 -16.09
C THR A 317 16.01 -31.75 -16.64
N LYS A 318 16.28 -32.90 -17.25
CA LYS A 318 15.26 -33.86 -17.73
C LYS A 318 14.69 -34.72 -16.59
N ARG A 319 15.47 -34.90 -15.53
CA ARG A 319 15.12 -35.67 -14.32
C ARG A 319 15.74 -35.03 -13.08
N LYS A 320 15.20 -35.33 -11.91
CA LYS A 320 15.89 -35.02 -10.65
C LYS A 320 17.25 -35.72 -10.55
N TYR A 321 18.25 -34.97 -10.11
CA TYR A 321 19.56 -35.49 -9.72
C TYR A 321 19.48 -36.23 -8.39
N LYS A 322 20.27 -37.30 -8.28
CA LYS A 322 20.48 -38.02 -7.02
C LYS A 322 21.47 -37.25 -6.15
N GLU A 323 21.47 -37.55 -4.85
CA GLU A 323 22.29 -36.83 -3.88
C GLU A 323 23.78 -36.76 -4.26
N HIS A 324 24.39 -37.88 -4.68
CA HIS A 324 25.81 -37.88 -5.09
C HIS A 324 26.06 -36.95 -6.30
N GLU A 325 25.16 -36.90 -7.28
CA GLU A 325 25.30 -36.01 -8.43
C GLU A 325 25.19 -34.53 -8.01
N ILE A 326 24.35 -34.24 -7.02
CA ILE A 326 24.26 -32.90 -6.44
C ILE A 326 25.57 -32.54 -5.73
N GLN A 327 26.16 -33.46 -4.96
CA GLN A 327 27.45 -33.24 -4.31
C GLN A 327 28.59 -33.05 -5.32
N ASP A 328 28.59 -33.80 -6.43
CA ASP A 328 29.58 -33.64 -7.51
C ASP A 328 29.45 -32.25 -8.18
N ILE A 329 28.22 -31.78 -8.43
CA ILE A 329 27.96 -30.43 -8.95
C ILE A 329 28.42 -29.36 -7.94
N LYS A 330 28.13 -29.53 -6.64
CA LYS A 330 28.58 -28.61 -5.59
C LYS A 330 30.09 -28.50 -5.56
N LYS A 331 30.79 -29.65 -5.60
CA LYS A 331 32.26 -29.69 -5.67
C LYS A 331 32.79 -28.97 -6.90
N LEU A 332 32.16 -29.15 -8.07
CA LEU A 332 32.56 -28.43 -9.28
C LEU A 332 32.35 -26.91 -9.15
N ILE A 333 31.30 -26.46 -8.46
CA ILE A 333 31.10 -25.04 -8.15
C ILE A 333 32.23 -24.53 -7.25
N GLU A 334 32.57 -25.26 -6.19
CA GLU A 334 33.61 -24.88 -5.23
C GLU A 334 34.99 -24.79 -5.87
N GLU A 335 35.39 -25.82 -6.61
CA GLU A 335 36.75 -26.00 -7.11
C GLU A 335 37.01 -25.27 -8.43
N ASP A 336 35.96 -24.94 -9.19
CA ASP A 336 36.10 -24.31 -10.51
C ASP A 336 35.38 -22.95 -10.59
N LEU A 337 34.05 -22.93 -10.49
CA LEU A 337 33.28 -21.70 -10.75
C LEU A 337 33.65 -20.61 -9.74
N ALA A 338 33.60 -20.93 -8.46
CA ALA A 338 33.84 -19.98 -7.38
C ALA A 338 35.27 -19.40 -7.43
N VAL A 339 36.27 -20.25 -7.69
CA VAL A 339 37.68 -19.85 -7.80
C VAL A 339 37.88 -18.88 -8.97
N ASN A 340 37.34 -19.21 -10.15
CA ASN A 340 37.51 -18.36 -11.34
C ASN A 340 36.78 -17.01 -11.18
N LEU A 341 35.58 -17.03 -10.60
CA LEU A 341 34.80 -15.81 -10.33
C LEU A 341 35.47 -14.91 -9.28
N GLU A 342 36.00 -15.51 -8.22
CA GLU A 342 36.76 -14.80 -7.18
C GLU A 342 37.98 -14.10 -7.78
N GLN A 343 38.78 -14.81 -8.59
CA GLN A 343 39.94 -14.23 -9.27
C GLN A 343 39.53 -13.07 -10.20
N ALA A 344 38.41 -13.21 -10.93
CA ALA A 344 37.89 -12.15 -11.78
C ALA A 344 37.49 -10.90 -10.97
N SER A 345 36.81 -11.08 -9.83
CA SER A 345 36.46 -9.98 -8.92
C SER A 345 37.72 -9.33 -8.30
N MET A 346 38.67 -10.13 -7.83
CA MET A 346 39.92 -9.63 -7.24
C MET A 346 40.73 -8.81 -8.22
N LYS A 347 40.75 -9.18 -9.51
CA LYS A 347 41.44 -8.41 -10.56
C LYS A 347 40.89 -6.99 -10.73
N ILE A 348 39.59 -6.80 -10.48
CA ILE A 348 38.92 -5.51 -10.65
C ILE A 348 38.99 -4.68 -9.37
N TYR A 349 38.80 -5.31 -8.21
CA TYR A 349 38.56 -4.62 -6.94
C TYR A 349 39.62 -4.85 -5.87
N GLY A 350 40.57 -5.76 -6.09
CA GLY A 350 41.54 -6.20 -5.09
C GLY A 350 40.99 -7.20 -4.05
N MET A 351 39.69 -7.49 -4.08
CA MET A 351 39.02 -8.45 -3.19
C MET A 351 37.77 -9.04 -3.85
N ASN A 352 37.22 -10.13 -3.30
CA ASN A 352 35.94 -10.68 -3.78
C ASN A 352 34.75 -9.84 -3.30
N MET A 353 34.11 -9.08 -4.20
CA MET A 353 32.93 -8.28 -3.89
C MET A 353 31.68 -8.72 -4.65
N ASP A 354 31.85 -9.33 -5.82
CA ASP A 354 30.77 -9.62 -6.75
C ASP A 354 30.13 -10.99 -6.56
N TYR A 355 30.90 -11.97 -6.04
CA TYR A 355 30.51 -13.39 -6.05
C TYR A 355 30.73 -14.01 -4.67
N LEU A 356 30.16 -13.37 -3.64
CA LEU A 356 30.24 -13.83 -2.25
C LEU A 356 29.19 -14.90 -1.92
N GLY A 357 28.10 -14.94 -2.68
CA GLY A 357 27.12 -16.02 -2.65
C GLY A 357 26.96 -16.65 -4.03
N ILE A 358 26.96 -17.97 -4.10
CA ILE A 358 26.63 -18.71 -5.32
C ILE A 358 25.48 -19.66 -4.99
N VAL A 359 24.29 -19.37 -5.49
CA VAL A 359 23.08 -20.15 -5.24
C VAL A 359 22.92 -21.18 -6.35
N LEU A 360 22.98 -22.46 -6.00
CA LEU A 360 22.65 -23.56 -6.90
C LEU A 360 21.14 -23.82 -6.85
N GLN A 361 20.47 -23.70 -7.98
CA GLN A 361 19.06 -24.06 -8.11
C GLN A 361 18.89 -25.16 -9.17
N LEU A 362 18.20 -26.24 -8.81
CA LEU A 362 17.92 -27.34 -9.74
C LEU A 362 16.43 -27.38 -10.06
N TYR A 363 16.13 -27.48 -11.35
CA TYR A 363 14.78 -27.48 -11.88
C TYR A 363 14.51 -28.74 -12.70
N GLU A 364 13.39 -29.40 -12.44
CA GLU A 364 12.85 -30.42 -13.31
C GLU A 364 11.65 -29.82 -14.04
N LYS A 365 11.71 -29.77 -15.38
CA LYS A 365 10.77 -28.97 -16.19
C LYS A 365 10.83 -27.49 -15.75
N ASN A 366 9.80 -26.99 -15.06
CA ASN A 366 9.69 -25.62 -14.57
C ASN A 366 9.53 -25.55 -13.04
N SER A 367 9.79 -26.64 -12.33
CA SER A 367 9.63 -26.73 -10.88
C SER A 367 10.99 -26.87 -10.20
N LYS A 368 11.32 -25.90 -9.35
CA LYS A 368 12.51 -25.96 -8.49
C LYS A 368 12.34 -27.09 -7.48
N TYR A 369 13.33 -27.97 -7.38
CA TYR A 369 13.33 -29.07 -6.41
C TYR A 369 14.53 -29.05 -5.47
N TYR A 370 15.51 -28.17 -5.72
CA TYR A 370 16.70 -28.00 -4.92
C TYR A 370 17.15 -26.55 -4.93
N GLU A 371 17.54 -26.04 -3.78
CA GLU A 371 18.20 -24.74 -3.61
C GLU A 371 19.19 -24.83 -2.45
N GLU A 372 20.43 -24.45 -2.68
CA GLU A 372 21.43 -24.30 -1.63
C GLU A 372 22.43 -23.22 -2.04
N THR A 373 23.04 -22.56 -1.06
CA THR A 373 23.93 -21.43 -1.31
C THR A 373 25.33 -21.72 -0.81
N TYR A 374 26.32 -21.48 -1.66
CA TYR A 374 27.72 -21.48 -1.29
C TYR A 374 28.15 -20.07 -0.89
N HIS A 375 28.60 -19.93 0.35
CA HIS A 375 29.32 -18.75 0.82
C HIS A 375 30.76 -18.80 0.29
N ASN A 376 31.14 -17.82 -0.52
CA ASN A 376 32.45 -17.71 -1.16
C ASN A 376 33.23 -16.48 -0.63
N GLY A 377 33.25 -16.32 0.69
CA GLY A 377 34.03 -15.27 1.36
C GLY A 377 35.50 -15.67 1.52
N GLU A 378 36.38 -14.68 1.71
CA GLU A 378 37.83 -14.92 1.89
C GLU A 378 38.13 -15.73 3.16
N ASN A 379 37.39 -15.50 4.25
CA ASN A 379 37.68 -16.09 5.56
C ASN A 379 36.97 -17.44 5.80
N LYS A 380 35.80 -17.64 5.18
CA LYS A 380 34.95 -18.82 5.40
C LYS A 380 34.30 -19.20 4.07
N LYS A 381 34.37 -20.49 3.75
CA LYS A 381 33.74 -21.07 2.56
C LYS A 381 32.94 -22.30 2.95
N TYR A 382 31.63 -22.30 2.67
CA TYR A 382 30.73 -23.37 3.12
C TYR A 382 29.36 -23.28 2.43
N TRP A 383 28.61 -24.37 2.46
CA TRP A 383 27.23 -24.44 1.98
C TRP A 383 26.21 -24.22 3.09
N PHE A 384 25.11 -23.56 2.77
CA PHE A 384 24.01 -23.31 3.68
C PHE A 384 22.67 -23.30 2.92
N SER A 385 21.59 -23.68 3.61
CA SER A 385 20.25 -23.85 3.01
C SER A 385 19.28 -22.71 3.34
N GLU A 386 19.66 -21.81 4.23
CA GLU A 386 18.88 -20.64 4.61
C GLU A 386 18.75 -19.65 3.44
N TYR A 387 17.73 -18.80 3.52
CA TYR A 387 17.47 -17.81 2.48
C TYR A 387 18.64 -16.80 2.34
N TRP A 388 19.34 -16.91 1.21
CA TRP A 388 20.52 -16.11 0.85
C TRP A 388 20.28 -14.58 0.88
N GLY A 389 19.04 -14.14 0.65
CA GLY A 389 18.69 -12.72 0.54
C GLY A 389 18.92 -11.95 1.84
N ASN A 390 18.82 -12.61 2.99
CA ASN A 390 19.07 -12.01 4.31
C ASN A 390 20.41 -12.43 4.93
N TYR A 391 21.16 -13.30 4.24
CA TYR A 391 22.48 -13.71 4.69
C TYR A 391 23.50 -12.55 4.61
N LYS A 392 24.33 -12.44 5.66
CA LYS A 392 25.38 -11.42 5.80
C LYS A 392 26.68 -11.96 5.21
N TYR A 393 26.96 -11.59 3.97
CA TYR A 393 28.17 -12.00 3.27
C TYR A 393 29.43 -11.25 3.70
N PHE A 394 29.27 -10.01 4.14
CA PHE A 394 30.33 -9.23 4.77
C PHE A 394 30.11 -9.27 6.27
N ASP A 395 31.01 -9.93 7.00
CA ASP A 395 31.05 -9.82 8.44
C ASP A 395 32.26 -8.98 8.84
N TYR A 396 32.01 -7.68 9.07
CA TYR A 396 33.07 -6.75 9.50
C TYR A 396 33.41 -6.90 11.00
N SER A 397 32.77 -7.82 11.74
CA SER A 397 33.02 -8.00 13.18
C SER A 397 34.21 -8.88 13.54
N GLU A 398 34.97 -9.39 12.56
CA GLU A 398 36.19 -10.18 12.79
C GLU A 398 37.48 -9.47 12.32
N LYS A 399 37.52 -8.13 12.32
CA LYS A 399 38.78 -7.36 12.21
C LYS A 399 39.10 -6.61 13.49
#